data_AF-A0A1Q7IL93-F1
#
_entry.id   AF-A0A1Q7IL93-F1
#
_cell.length_a   1.000
_cell.length_b   1.000
_cell.length_c   1.000
_cell.angle_alpha   90.00
_cell.angle_beta   90.00
_cell.angle_gamma   90.00
#
_symmetry.space_group_name_H-M   'P 1'
#
loop_
_entity.id
_entity.type
_entity.pdbx_description
1 polymer ?
#
loop_
_entity_poly.entity_id
_entity_poly.type
_entity_poly.pdbx_seq_one_letter_code
_entity_poly.pdbx_strand_id
1 'polypeptide(L)'
;MKEKRPRKSHFWQFDPSLFQPGPRSGFLQRHILGPARTIAGRTVWVLAFAYPLLLVTLGVVFGGLVFWASFAGSAGLIWLIIKKAGYARNFEGWDIGYRKFLALFVAFGITLTLFIGLLYTPTRGFTIPLMGGILILALALAIWKTSNR
;
A
#
# COMPACT_ATOMS: atom_id res chain seq x y z
N MET A 1 -54.49 18.14 31.18
CA MET A 1 -53.02 18.33 31.04
C MET A 1 -52.33 17.04 31.45
N LYS A 2 -51.47 16.47 30.59
CA LYS A 2 -50.81 15.17 30.84
C LYS A 2 -49.68 15.32 31.85
N GLU A 3 -49.80 14.61 32.97
CA GLU A 3 -48.81 14.49 34.02
C GLU A 3 -47.55 13.75 33.48
N LYS A 4 -46.40 14.41 33.46
CA LYS A 4 -45.13 13.81 33.05
C LYS A 4 -44.61 12.94 34.20
N ARG A 5 -44.75 11.62 34.08
CA ARG A 5 -44.13 10.68 35.04
C ARG A 5 -42.59 10.82 35.00
N PRO A 6 -41.91 10.82 36.16
CA PRO A 6 -40.46 10.87 36.21
C PRO A 6 -39.85 9.61 35.58
N ARG A 7 -39.01 9.78 34.56
CA ARG A 7 -38.18 8.69 34.02
C ARG A 7 -37.19 8.27 35.11
N LYS A 8 -37.41 7.09 35.72
CA LYS A 8 -36.40 6.43 36.54
C LYS A 8 -35.17 6.16 35.67
N SER A 9 -34.13 6.96 35.83
CA SER A 9 -32.85 6.76 35.17
C SER A 9 -32.07 5.69 35.93
N HIS A 10 -32.21 4.45 35.48
CA HIS A 10 -31.51 3.31 36.07
C HIS A 10 -30.10 3.23 35.48
N PHE A 11 -29.18 4.04 36.02
CA PHE A 11 -27.80 4.19 35.52
C PHE A 11 -26.86 3.02 35.86
N TRP A 12 -27.35 1.95 36.50
CA TRP A 12 -26.54 0.85 37.03
C TRP A 12 -27.07 -0.53 36.61
N GLN A 13 -27.56 -0.67 35.38
CA GLN A 13 -27.76 -2.01 34.80
C GLN A 13 -26.47 -2.42 34.11
N PHE A 14 -25.64 -3.18 34.83
CA PHE A 14 -24.52 -3.90 34.23
C PHE A 14 -25.10 -5.04 33.38
N ASP A 15 -24.74 -5.07 32.09
CA ASP A 15 -25.10 -6.19 31.23
C ASP A 15 -24.32 -7.44 31.69
N PRO A 16 -24.98 -8.48 32.22
CA PRO A 16 -24.30 -9.67 32.71
C PRO A 16 -23.60 -10.45 31.59
N SER A 17 -23.91 -10.18 30.31
CA SER A 17 -23.19 -10.77 29.17
C SER A 17 -21.73 -10.30 29.07
N LEU A 18 -21.37 -9.15 29.68
CA LEU A 18 -20.00 -8.65 29.73
C LEU A 18 -19.07 -9.53 30.58
N PHE A 19 -19.62 -10.32 31.51
CA PHE A 19 -18.84 -11.24 32.36
C PHE A 19 -18.75 -12.65 31.76
N GLN A 20 -19.23 -12.85 30.54
CA GLN A 20 -19.02 -14.13 29.87
C GLN A 20 -17.53 -14.26 29.50
N PRO A 21 -16.91 -15.41 29.79
CA PRO A 21 -15.56 -15.66 29.33
C PRO A 21 -15.56 -15.54 27.80
N GLY A 22 -14.75 -14.60 27.29
CA GLY A 22 -14.61 -14.37 25.86
C GLY A 22 -14.29 -15.69 25.13
N PRO A 23 -14.67 -15.80 23.84
CA PRO A 23 -14.56 -17.05 23.08
C PRO A 23 -13.20 -17.69 23.30
N ARG A 24 -13.20 -18.96 23.77
CA ARG A 24 -11.99 -19.70 24.10
C ARG A 24 -11.09 -19.76 22.86
N SER A 25 -10.06 -18.91 22.85
CA SER A 25 -9.04 -18.91 21.80
C SER A 25 -8.41 -20.31 21.74
N GLY A 26 -8.45 -20.96 20.58
CA GLY A 26 -7.93 -22.32 20.39
C GLY A 26 -6.42 -22.41 20.65
N PHE A 27 -5.90 -23.64 20.77
CA PHE A 27 -4.49 -23.92 21.09
C PHE A 27 -3.51 -23.23 20.12
N LEU A 28 -3.83 -23.23 18.82
CA LEU A 28 -3.12 -22.52 17.76
C LEU A 28 -3.04 -21.01 18.01
N GLN A 29 -4.11 -20.42 18.52
CA GLN A 29 -4.21 -18.98 18.71
C GLN A 29 -3.35 -18.51 19.89
N ARG A 30 -3.22 -19.36 20.93
CA ARG A 30 -2.40 -19.08 22.12
C ARG A 30 -0.91 -19.35 21.89
N HIS A 31 -0.55 -20.47 21.26
CA HIS A 31 0.86 -20.89 21.17
C HIS A 31 1.57 -20.41 19.91
N ILE A 32 0.84 -20.13 18.81
CA ILE A 32 1.46 -19.75 17.54
C ILE A 32 1.09 -18.32 17.15
N LEU A 33 -0.20 -17.97 17.07
CA LEU A 33 -0.59 -16.63 16.64
C LEU A 33 -0.23 -15.53 17.65
N GLY A 34 -0.31 -15.81 18.96
CA GLY A 34 0.06 -14.85 20.00
C GLY A 34 1.52 -14.39 19.88
N PRO A 35 2.51 -15.30 19.94
CA PRO A 35 3.91 -14.95 19.77
C PRO A 35 4.22 -14.36 18.39
N ALA A 36 3.64 -14.93 17.33
CA ALA A 36 3.83 -14.43 15.97
C ALA A 36 3.36 -12.99 15.81
N ARG A 37 2.25 -12.60 16.44
CA ARG A 37 1.73 -11.23 16.38
C ARG A 37 2.64 -10.24 17.10
N THR A 38 3.23 -10.63 18.22
CA THR A 38 4.18 -9.81 18.97
C THR A 38 5.50 -9.64 18.21
N ILE A 39 6.00 -10.73 17.62
CA ILE A 39 7.20 -10.71 16.77
C ILE A 39 6.93 -9.85 15.54
N ALA A 40 5.81 -10.06 14.85
CA ALA A 40 5.37 -9.27 13.69
C ALA A 40 5.30 -7.77 14.02
N GLY A 41 4.76 -7.40 15.19
CA GLY A 41 4.72 -6.00 15.61
C GLY A 41 6.12 -5.37 15.73
N ARG A 42 7.09 -6.10 16.29
CA ARG A 42 8.48 -5.63 16.41
C ARG A 42 9.21 -5.61 15.07
N THR A 43 9.05 -6.65 14.24
CA THR A 43 9.67 -6.69 12.91
C THR A 43 9.10 -5.62 12.00
N VAL A 44 7.82 -5.29 12.07
CA VAL A 44 7.24 -4.17 11.29
C VAL A 44 7.89 -2.85 11.68
N TRP A 45 8.13 -2.60 12.97
CA TRP A 45 8.83 -1.40 13.42
C TRP A 45 10.28 -1.32 12.92
N VAL A 46 11.04 -2.41 13.06
CA VAL A 46 12.41 -2.49 12.54
C VAL A 46 12.42 -2.30 11.02
N LEU A 47 11.48 -2.95 10.31
CA LEU A 47 11.37 -2.85 8.86
C LEU A 47 10.97 -1.45 8.42
N ALA A 48 10.11 -0.74 9.14
CA ALA A 48 9.70 0.62 8.82
C ALA A 48 10.89 1.61 8.81
N PHE A 49 11.89 1.39 9.66
CA PHE A 49 13.13 2.18 9.67
C PHE A 49 14.22 1.63 8.75
N ALA A 50 14.36 0.30 8.70
CA ALA A 50 15.39 -0.34 7.87
C ALA A 50 15.08 -0.23 6.37
N TYR A 51 13.80 -0.28 5.99
CA TYR A 51 13.38 -0.24 4.58
C TYR A 51 13.80 1.05 3.85
N PRO A 52 13.54 2.28 4.34
CA PRO A 52 14.01 3.49 3.66
C PRO A 52 15.54 3.55 3.57
N LEU A 53 16.25 3.10 4.62
CA LEU A 53 17.72 2.99 4.59
C LEU A 53 18.20 2.00 3.52
N LEU A 54 17.59 0.81 3.46
CA LEU A 54 17.89 -0.21 2.44
C LEU A 54 17.56 0.28 1.03
N LEU A 55 16.46 1.01 0.88
CA LEU A 55 16.06 1.56 -0.41
C LEU A 55 17.07 2.60 -0.90
N VAL A 56 17.49 3.52 -0.02
CA VAL A 56 18.49 4.54 -0.33
C VAL A 56 19.85 3.89 -0.62
N THR A 57 20.30 2.93 0.19
CA THR A 57 21.58 2.25 -0.05
C THR A 57 21.54 1.45 -1.35
N LEU A 58 20.45 0.77 -1.68
CA LEU A 58 20.26 0.11 -2.98
C LEU A 58 20.35 1.10 -4.14
N GLY A 59 19.74 2.28 -3.99
CA GLY A 59 19.80 3.33 -5.01
C GLY A 59 21.18 3.96 -5.19
N VAL A 60 21.95 4.10 -4.12
CA VAL A 60 23.33 4.61 -4.18
C VAL A 60 24.28 3.56 -4.77
N VAL A 61 24.17 2.30 -4.34
CA VAL A 61 25.12 1.24 -4.71
C VAL A 61 24.84 0.69 -6.12
N PHE A 62 23.58 0.46 -6.46
CA PHE A 62 23.18 -0.19 -7.71
C PHE A 62 22.50 0.76 -8.70
N GLY A 63 22.37 2.03 -8.33
CA GLY A 63 21.77 3.07 -9.15
C GLY A 63 20.24 3.06 -9.14
N GLY A 64 19.66 3.98 -9.93
CA GLY A 64 18.22 4.21 -9.96
C GLY A 64 17.40 2.99 -10.39
N LEU A 65 17.95 2.08 -11.21
CA LEU A 65 17.17 0.96 -11.73
C LEU A 65 16.75 -0.03 -10.64
N VAL A 66 17.71 -0.42 -9.81
CA VAL A 66 17.46 -1.35 -8.70
C VAL A 66 16.60 -0.68 -7.63
N PHE A 67 16.84 0.61 -7.36
CA PHE A 67 15.97 1.42 -6.50
C PHE A 67 14.50 1.36 -6.96
N TRP A 68 14.25 1.70 -8.21
CA TRP A 68 12.91 1.78 -8.77
C TRP A 68 12.24 0.40 -8.80
N ALA A 69 12.95 -0.65 -9.18
CA ALA A 69 12.43 -2.02 -9.18
C ALA A 69 12.10 -2.51 -7.76
N SER A 70 12.98 -2.29 -6.78
CA SER A 70 12.77 -2.66 -5.38
C SER A 70 11.61 -1.88 -4.75
N PHE A 71 11.51 -0.58 -5.03
CA PHE A 71 10.42 0.28 -4.56
C PHE A 71 9.08 -0.17 -5.13
N ALA A 72 8.98 -0.35 -6.45
CA ALA A 72 7.75 -0.82 -7.07
C ALA A 72 7.38 -2.21 -6.55
N GLY A 73 8.31 -3.17 -6.56
CA GLY A 73 8.04 -4.55 -6.13
C GLY A 73 7.51 -4.64 -4.69
N SER A 74 8.08 -3.86 -3.77
CA SER A 74 7.61 -3.81 -2.38
C SER A 74 6.25 -3.11 -2.24
N ALA A 75 5.98 -2.03 -2.99
CA ALA A 75 4.65 -1.43 -3.03
C ALA A 75 3.58 -2.42 -3.54
N GLY A 76 3.91 -3.24 -4.54
CA GLY A 76 3.07 -4.33 -5.02
C GLY A 76 2.77 -5.37 -3.97
N LEU A 77 3.81 -5.81 -3.26
CA LEU A 77 3.69 -6.80 -2.20
C LEU A 77 2.80 -6.28 -1.07
N ILE A 78 3.02 -5.04 -0.62
CA ILE A 78 2.21 -4.40 0.43
C ILE A 78 0.75 -4.33 -0.01
N TRP A 79 0.49 -3.93 -1.25
CA TRP A 79 -0.88 -3.87 -1.77
C TRP A 79 -1.55 -5.25 -1.81
N LEU A 80 -0.84 -6.30 -2.24
CA LEU A 80 -1.35 -7.67 -2.22
C LEU A 80 -1.66 -8.14 -0.79
N ILE A 81 -0.79 -7.83 0.17
CA ILE A 81 -0.98 -8.17 1.57
C ILE A 81 -2.22 -7.45 2.13
N ILE A 82 -2.34 -6.13 1.93
CA ILE A 82 -3.50 -5.35 2.38
C ILE A 82 -4.80 -5.92 1.79
N LYS A 83 -4.78 -6.28 0.50
CA LYS A 83 -5.94 -6.86 -0.19
C LYS A 83 -6.31 -8.23 0.34
N LYS A 84 -5.34 -9.14 0.53
CA LYS A 84 -5.60 -10.51 1.02
C LYS A 84 -5.89 -10.58 2.52
N ALA A 85 -5.33 -9.68 3.31
CA ALA A 85 -5.53 -9.64 4.76
C ALA A 85 -6.85 -8.98 5.18
N GLY A 86 -7.71 -8.57 4.23
CA GLY A 86 -9.01 -7.97 4.53
C GLY A 86 -8.94 -6.53 5.04
N TYR A 87 -7.76 -5.92 5.11
CA TYR A 87 -7.58 -4.50 5.44
C TYR A 87 -8.00 -3.56 4.30
N ALA A 88 -8.33 -4.09 3.12
CA ALA A 88 -8.86 -3.32 1.99
C ALA A 88 -10.05 -2.43 2.37
N ARG A 89 -10.84 -2.82 3.37
CA ARG A 89 -11.99 -2.07 3.87
C ARG A 89 -11.60 -0.71 4.48
N ASN A 90 -10.42 -0.61 5.10
CA ASN A 90 -9.87 0.66 5.59
C ASN A 90 -9.43 1.59 4.45
N PHE A 91 -9.36 1.07 3.23
CA PHE A 91 -8.98 1.79 2.01
C PHE A 91 -10.12 1.81 0.98
N GLU A 92 -11.37 1.56 1.39
CA GLU A 92 -12.54 1.62 0.50
C GLU A 92 -12.71 2.99 -0.18
N GLY A 93 -12.22 4.07 0.44
CA GLY A 93 -12.20 5.41 -0.17
C GLY A 93 -11.10 5.63 -1.21
N TRP A 94 -10.13 4.72 -1.33
CA TRP A 94 -9.14 4.74 -2.41
C TRP A 94 -9.72 4.02 -3.63
N ASP A 95 -10.22 4.78 -4.60
CA ASP A 95 -10.72 4.30 -5.91
C ASP A 95 -9.60 3.79 -6.85
N ILE A 96 -8.65 3.04 -6.30
CA ILE A 96 -7.59 2.38 -7.06
C ILE A 96 -8.01 0.92 -7.27
N GLY A 97 -8.91 0.71 -8.23
CA GLY A 97 -9.36 -0.62 -8.62
C GLY A 97 -8.20 -1.53 -9.10
N TYR A 98 -8.39 -2.85 -8.99
CA TYR A 98 -7.40 -3.88 -9.38
C TYR A 98 -6.78 -3.64 -10.76
N ARG A 99 -7.62 -3.26 -11.73
CA ARG A 99 -7.19 -2.99 -13.12
C ARG A 99 -6.28 -1.77 -13.20
N LYS A 100 -6.56 -0.70 -12.46
CA LYS A 100 -5.74 0.53 -12.44
C LYS A 100 -4.37 0.26 -11.81
N PHE A 101 -4.34 -0.48 -10.70
CA PHE A 101 -3.08 -0.84 -10.04
C PHE A 101 -2.21 -1.77 -10.90
N LEU A 102 -2.81 -2.80 -11.50
CA LEU A 102 -2.09 -3.73 -12.37
C LEU A 102 -1.62 -3.04 -13.65
N ALA A 103 -2.44 -2.15 -14.23
CA ALA A 103 -2.02 -1.31 -15.35
C ALA A 103 -0.84 -0.40 -14.97
N LEU A 104 -0.81 0.17 -13.76
CA LEU A 104 0.31 0.97 -13.27
C LEU A 104 1.59 0.13 -13.16
N PHE A 105 1.48 -1.09 -12.66
CA PHE A 105 2.60 -2.03 -12.56
C PHE A 105 3.13 -2.45 -13.92
N VAL A 106 2.25 -2.74 -14.88
CA VAL A 106 2.62 -3.06 -16.25
C VAL A 106 3.27 -1.87 -16.93
N ALA A 107 2.69 -0.67 -16.81
CA ALA A 107 3.25 0.56 -17.36
C ALA A 107 4.64 0.86 -16.79
N PHE A 108 4.80 0.67 -15.48
CA PHE A 108 6.09 0.80 -14.81
C PHE A 108 7.10 -0.23 -15.33
N GLY A 109 6.71 -1.50 -15.47
CA GLY A 109 7.55 -2.55 -16.04
C GLY A 109 8.01 -2.22 -17.46
N ILE A 110 7.10 -1.77 -18.33
CA ILE A 110 7.41 -1.32 -19.70
C ILE A 110 8.40 -0.15 -19.67
N THR A 111 8.20 0.81 -18.77
CA THR A 111 9.08 1.97 -18.63
C THR A 111 10.47 1.55 -18.17
N LEU A 112 10.56 0.61 -17.22
CA LEU A 112 11.82 0.04 -16.74
C LEU A 112 12.54 -0.70 -17.88
N THR A 113 11.83 -1.55 -18.64
CA THR A 113 12.40 -2.27 -19.78
C THR A 113 12.91 -1.33 -20.87
N LEU A 114 12.16 -0.27 -21.20
CA LEU A 114 12.60 0.77 -22.12
C LEU A 114 13.84 1.50 -21.61
N PHE A 115 13.87 1.83 -20.32
CA PHE A 115 15.00 2.52 -19.69
C PHE A 115 16.26 1.65 -19.66
N ILE A 116 16.14 0.34 -19.36
CA ILE A 116 17.24 -0.64 -19.46
C ILE A 116 17.73 -0.73 -20.91
N GLY A 117 16.80 -0.89 -21.86
CA GLY A 117 17.11 -0.96 -23.27
C GLY A 117 17.90 0.27 -23.73
N LEU A 118 17.45 1.47 -23.39
CA LEU A 118 18.13 2.71 -23.77
C LEU A 118 19.50 2.90 -23.09
N LEU A 119 19.66 2.43 -21.85
CA LEU A 119 20.93 2.54 -21.11
C LEU A 119 21.99 1.52 -21.53
N TYR A 120 21.61 0.33 -21.97
CA TYR A 120 22.56 -0.75 -22.32
C TYR A 120 22.78 -0.94 -23.83
N THR A 121 22.01 -0.24 -24.67
CA THR A 121 22.21 -0.21 -26.13
C THR A 121 23.14 0.96 -26.50
N PRO A 122 23.97 0.86 -27.55
CA PRO A 122 24.85 1.96 -28.02
C PRO A 122 24.13 3.26 -28.42
N THR A 123 22.80 3.29 -28.40
CA THR A 123 21.94 4.46 -28.69
C THR A 123 21.77 5.42 -27.50
N ARG A 124 22.62 5.35 -26.47
CA ARG A 124 22.59 6.21 -25.26
C ARG A 124 22.38 7.71 -25.54
N GLY A 125 22.90 8.22 -26.66
CA GLY A 125 22.72 9.63 -27.05
C GLY A 125 21.26 10.04 -27.33
N PHE A 126 20.40 9.10 -27.70
CA PHE A 126 18.98 9.34 -28.00
C PHE A 126 18.07 9.22 -26.77
N THR A 127 18.59 8.79 -25.62
CA THR A 127 17.80 8.59 -24.40
C THR A 127 17.17 9.89 -23.90
N ILE A 128 17.93 10.99 -23.89
CA ILE A 128 17.46 12.31 -23.45
C ILE A 128 16.37 12.85 -24.42
N PRO A 129 16.59 12.86 -25.76
CA PRO A 129 15.54 13.22 -26.71
C PRO A 129 14.27 12.38 -26.61
N LEU A 130 14.39 11.05 -26.47
CA LEU A 130 13.24 10.14 -26.36
C LEU A 130 12.43 10.37 -25.08
N MET A 131 13.10 10.48 -23.93
CA MET A 131 12.43 10.80 -22.67
C MET A 131 11.76 12.17 -22.71
N GLY A 132 12.43 13.17 -23.29
CA GLY A 132 11.86 14.50 -23.50
C GLY A 132 10.61 14.45 -24.38
N GLY A 133 10.67 13.74 -25.51
CA GLY A 133 9.54 13.56 -26.42
C GLY A 133 8.34 12.88 -25.76
N ILE A 134 8.57 11.80 -24.99
CA ILE A 134 7.51 11.09 -24.26
C ILE A 134 6.88 12.00 -23.19
N LEU A 135 7.67 12.77 -22.45
CA LEU A 135 7.17 13.71 -21.44
C LEU A 135 6.32 14.82 -22.06
N ILE A 136 6.77 15.40 -23.19
CA ILE A 136 6.02 16.42 -23.92
C ILE A 136 4.69 15.85 -24.43
N LEU A 137 4.71 14.63 -24.99
CA LEU A 137 3.50 13.96 -25.47
C LEU A 137 2.52 13.66 -24.33
N ALA A 138 3.02 13.17 -23.19
CA ALA A 138 2.21 12.90 -22.01
C ALA A 138 1.59 14.18 -21.43
N LEU A 139 2.36 15.28 -21.40
CA LEU A 139 1.87 16.59 -20.99
C LEU A 139 0.78 17.10 -21.96
N ALA A 140 1.01 17.00 -23.27
CA ALA A 140 0.04 17.41 -24.28
C ALA A 140 -1.27 16.61 -24.16
N LEU A 141 -1.18 15.30 -23.95
CA LEU A 141 -2.35 14.44 -23.73
C LEU A 141 -3.08 14.75 -22.42
N ALA A 142 -2.34 15.07 -21.35
CA ALA A 142 -2.93 15.46 -20.07
C ALA A 142 -3.69 16.78 -20.21
N ILE A 143 -3.08 17.79 -20.84
CA ILE A 143 -3.70 19.10 -21.12
C ILE A 143 -4.93 18.94 -22.01
N TRP A 144 -4.83 18.16 -23.08
CA TRP A 144 -5.94 17.90 -24.00
C TRP A 144 -7.12 17.23 -23.29
N LYS A 145 -6.84 16.23 -22.44
CA LYS A 145 -7.87 15.55 -21.64
C LYS A 145 -8.53 16.48 -20.62
N THR A 146 -7.79 17.41 -20.03
CA THR A 146 -8.37 18.43 -19.13
C THR A 146 -9.17 19.50 -19.87
N SER A 147 -8.81 19.80 -21.12
CA SER A 147 -9.54 20.76 -21.97
C SER A 147 -10.86 20.21 -22.52
N ASN A 148 -11.00 18.89 -22.64
CA ASN A 148 -12.19 18.20 -23.15
C ASN A 148 -13.13 17.68 -22.03
N ARG A 149 -12.91 18.10 -20.78
CA ARG A 149 -13.82 17.89 -19.65
C ARG A 149 -14.54 19.17 -19.31
#